data_AF-A0AA49GAH3-F1
#
_entry.id   AF-A0AA49GAH3-F1
#
_cell.length_a   1.000
_cell.length_b   1.000
_cell.length_c   1.000
_cell.angle_alpha   90.00
_cell.angle_beta   90.00
_cell.angle_gamma   90.00
#
_symmetry.space_group_name_H-M   'P 1'
#
loop_
_entity.id
_entity.type
_entity.pdbx_description
1 polymer ?
#
loop_
_entity_poly.entity_id
_entity_poly.type
_entity_poly.pdbx_seq_one_letter_code
_entity_poly.pdbx_strand_id
1 'polypeptide(L)'
;MKNFKVYIATVALAFSFFPVSLKADTGNNVKTTEPTKNTQIRAELLINRLEEIKDIDKSDMNSSEKKEIRKEVRAAHKELKESSGGVYLSVGAILLIALLLILFL
;
A
#
# COMPACT_ATOMS: atom_id res chain seq x y z
N MET A 1 13.00 -37.26 41.60
CA MET A 1 12.79 -36.21 40.57
C MET A 1 12.49 -36.74 39.15
N LYS A 2 12.01 -37.99 38.98
CA LYS A 2 11.74 -38.54 37.62
C LYS A 2 10.36 -38.11 37.08
N ASN A 3 9.39 -37.96 37.98
CA ASN A 3 8.01 -37.63 37.63
C ASN A 3 7.80 -36.11 37.46
N PHE A 4 8.70 -35.28 38.02
CA PHE A 4 8.64 -33.83 37.90
C PHE A 4 8.80 -33.37 36.44
N LYS A 5 9.66 -34.03 35.66
CA LYS A 5 9.81 -33.78 34.22
C LYS A 5 8.56 -34.15 33.43
N VAL A 6 7.83 -35.19 33.86
CA VAL A 6 6.56 -35.62 33.25
C VAL A 6 5.45 -34.62 33.57
N TYR A 7 5.40 -34.08 34.78
CA TYR A 7 4.48 -33.00 35.14
C TYR A 7 4.74 -31.72 34.35
N ILE A 8 6.01 -31.34 34.15
CA ILE A 8 6.34 -30.17 33.31
C ILE A 8 5.95 -30.41 31.85
N ALA A 9 6.22 -31.60 31.30
CA ALA A 9 5.88 -31.94 29.92
C ALA A 9 4.36 -31.96 29.66
N THR A 10 3.57 -32.45 30.62
CA THR A 10 2.10 -32.50 30.50
C THR A 10 1.46 -31.11 30.60
N VAL A 11 1.99 -30.22 31.44
CA VAL A 11 1.54 -28.82 31.51
C VAL A 11 1.90 -28.05 30.24
N ALA A 12 3.10 -28.27 29.68
CA ALA A 12 3.51 -27.64 28.42
C ALA A 12 2.66 -28.10 27.22
N LEU A 13 2.32 -29.38 27.16
CA LEU A 13 1.46 -29.94 26.11
C LEU A 13 0.00 -29.43 26.22
N ALA A 14 -0.50 -29.24 27.44
CA ALA A 14 -1.84 -28.66 27.64
C ALA A 14 -1.91 -27.20 27.18
N PHE A 15 -0.79 -26.47 27.21
CA PHE A 15 -0.73 -25.07 26.81
C PHE A 15 -0.76 -24.86 25.29
N SER A 16 -0.39 -25.87 24.49
CA SER A 16 -0.36 -25.75 23.02
C SER A 16 -1.73 -25.86 22.34
N PHE A 17 -2.78 -26.24 23.08
CA PHE A 17 -4.15 -26.33 22.53
C PHE A 17 -5.00 -25.06 22.77
N PHE A 18 -4.44 -24.03 23.42
CA PHE A 18 -5.15 -22.76 23.57
C PHE A 18 -5.09 -21.95 22.27
N PRO A 19 -6.23 -21.56 21.67
CA PRO A 19 -6.22 -20.69 20.51
C PRO A 19 -5.70 -19.31 20.92
N VAL A 20 -4.46 -18.99 20.51
CA VAL A 20 -3.90 -17.66 20.68
C VAL A 20 -4.68 -16.71 19.78
N SER A 21 -5.62 -15.98 20.39
CA SER A 21 -6.33 -14.89 19.72
C SER A 21 -5.40 -13.68 19.63
N LEU A 22 -4.60 -13.62 18.57
CA LEU A 22 -3.83 -12.42 18.23
C LEU A 22 -4.82 -11.34 17.75
N LYS A 23 -5.21 -10.43 18.64
CA LYS A 23 -5.80 -9.15 18.22
C LYS A 23 -4.64 -8.28 17.73
N ALA A 24 -4.69 -7.90 16.46
CA ALA A 24 -3.82 -6.86 15.94
C ALA A 24 -4.11 -5.57 16.72
N ASP A 25 -3.17 -5.17 17.58
CA ASP A 25 -3.19 -3.84 18.17
C ASP A 25 -2.93 -2.86 17.04
N THR A 26 -4.03 -2.35 16.49
CA THR A 26 -3.94 -1.25 15.56
C THR A 26 -3.78 -0.02 16.44
N GLY A 27 -2.53 0.23 16.85
CA GLY A 27 -2.07 1.50 17.42
C GLY A 27 -2.18 2.62 16.40
N ASN A 28 -3.36 2.78 15.80
CA ASN A 28 -3.70 3.87 14.92
C ASN A 28 -4.42 4.89 15.77
N ASN A 29 -3.63 5.73 16.43
CA ASN A 29 -4.06 7.05 16.85
C ASN A 29 -4.26 7.91 15.59
N VAL A 30 -5.22 7.52 14.75
CA VAL A 30 -5.59 8.28 13.55
C VAL A 30 -7.08 8.52 13.67
N LYS A 31 -7.40 9.55 14.46
CA LYS A 31 -8.58 10.38 14.19
C LYS A 31 -8.43 10.93 12.76
N THR A 32 -8.97 10.25 11.76
CA THR A 32 -9.19 10.89 10.46
C THR A 32 -10.52 10.43 9.91
N THR A 33 -11.56 11.06 10.40
CA THR A 33 -12.86 11.13 9.72
C THR A 33 -12.81 12.25 8.67
N GLU A 34 -11.75 12.34 7.83
CA GLU A 34 -11.62 13.35 6.74
C GLU A 34 -10.71 12.96 5.53
N PRO A 35 -10.35 11.69 5.21
CA PRO A 35 -9.34 11.45 4.18
C PRO A 35 -9.85 11.77 2.76
N THR A 36 -11.15 11.62 2.49
CA THR A 36 -11.66 11.65 1.11
C THR A 36 -11.68 13.05 0.48
N LYS A 37 -11.99 14.10 1.25
CA LYS A 37 -11.97 15.49 0.75
C LYS A 37 -10.56 15.95 0.43
N ASN A 38 -9.59 15.64 1.29
CA ASN A 38 -8.21 16.06 1.12
C ASN A 38 -7.56 15.39 -0.12
N THR A 39 -7.86 14.10 -0.35
CA THR A 39 -7.38 13.36 -1.52
C THR A 39 -7.94 13.93 -2.84
N GLN A 40 -9.21 14.31 -2.88
CA GLN A 40 -9.83 14.93 -4.07
C GLN A 40 -9.24 16.32 -4.36
N ILE A 41 -9.11 17.16 -3.33
CA ILE A 41 -8.51 18.50 -3.45
C ILE A 41 -7.07 18.41 -3.96
N ARG A 42 -6.28 17.45 -3.46
CA ARG A 42 -4.91 17.20 -3.97
C ARG A 42 -4.89 16.74 -5.42
N ALA A 43 -5.81 15.87 -5.81
CA ALA A 43 -5.88 15.40 -7.19
C ALA A 43 -6.20 16.56 -8.15
N GLU A 44 -7.13 17.43 -7.77
CA GLU A 44 -7.51 18.61 -8.57
C GLU A 44 -6.34 19.61 -8.70
N LEU A 45 -5.59 19.85 -7.62
CA LEU A 45 -4.36 20.66 -7.67
C LEU A 45 -3.33 20.10 -8.65
N LEU A 46 -3.08 18.79 -8.62
CA LEU A 46 -2.14 18.12 -9.52
C LEU A 46 -2.60 18.21 -10.99
N ILE A 47 -3.90 18.09 -11.24
CA ILE A 47 -4.48 18.26 -12.58
C ILE A 47 -4.28 19.69 -13.09
N ASN A 48 -4.57 20.70 -12.26
CA ASN A 48 -4.37 22.10 -12.63
C ASN A 48 -2.91 22.41 -12.97
N ARG A 49 -1.96 21.84 -12.20
CA ARG A 49 -0.52 21.99 -12.49
C ARG A 49 -0.13 21.32 -13.81
N LEU A 50 -0.72 20.17 -14.13
CA LEU A 50 -0.48 19.49 -15.41
C LEU A 50 -1.04 20.28 -16.59
N GLU A 51 -2.17 20.96 -16.42
CA GLU A 51 -2.75 21.85 -17.42
C GLU A 51 -1.86 23.08 -17.66
N GLU A 52 -1.35 23.69 -16.60
CA GLU A 52 -0.34 24.75 -16.70
C GLU A 52 0.89 24.28 -17.49
N ILE A 53 1.44 23.10 -17.18
CA ILE A 53 2.60 22.52 -17.89
C ILE A 53 2.30 22.19 -19.37
N LYS A 54 1.05 21.89 -19.69
CA LYS A 54 0.60 21.63 -21.06
C LYS A 54 0.62 22.92 -21.88
N ASP A 55 0.26 24.04 -21.26
CA ASP A 55 0.17 25.36 -21.91
C ASP A 55 1.52 26.09 -21.99
N ILE A 56 2.54 25.62 -21.26
CA ILE A 56 3.93 26.11 -21.41
C ILE A 56 4.42 25.89 -22.84
N ASP A 57 4.86 26.97 -23.50
CA ASP A 57 5.65 26.88 -24.73
C ASP A 57 7.06 26.36 -24.43
N LYS A 58 7.43 25.27 -25.10
CA LYS A 58 8.67 24.50 -24.89
C LYS A 58 9.69 24.74 -26.00
N SER A 59 9.35 25.56 -26.99
CA SER A 59 10.20 25.89 -28.15
C SER A 59 11.60 26.30 -27.72
N ASP A 60 11.69 27.24 -26.77
CA ASP A 60 12.94 27.85 -26.31
C ASP A 60 13.66 27.11 -25.16
N MET A 61 13.06 26.03 -24.63
CA MET A 61 13.65 25.30 -23.50
C MET A 61 14.81 24.38 -23.93
N ASN A 62 15.84 24.33 -23.09
CA ASN A 62 16.95 23.39 -23.22
C ASN A 62 16.48 21.94 -22.96
N SER A 63 17.20 20.99 -23.52
CA SER A 63 17.04 19.54 -23.30
C SER A 63 16.95 19.13 -21.82
N SER A 64 17.69 19.81 -20.93
CA SER A 64 17.66 19.57 -19.48
C SER A 64 16.33 20.00 -18.86
N GLU A 65 15.87 21.20 -19.17
CA GLU A 65 14.62 21.75 -18.64
C GLU A 65 13.41 20.94 -19.15
N LYS A 66 13.43 20.57 -20.44
CA LYS A 66 12.45 19.64 -21.02
C LYS A 66 12.44 18.29 -20.28
N LYS A 67 13.58 17.82 -19.78
CA LYS A 67 13.68 16.58 -19.01
C LYS A 67 13.09 16.73 -17.61
N GLU A 68 13.26 17.88 -16.98
CA GLU A 68 12.66 18.19 -15.68
C GLU A 68 11.15 18.26 -15.77
N ILE A 69 10.60 18.97 -16.77
CA ILE A 69 9.16 19.00 -17.06
C ILE A 69 8.60 17.57 -17.22
N ARG A 70 9.30 16.71 -17.99
CA ARG A 70 8.87 15.31 -18.16
C ARG A 70 8.90 14.52 -16.85
N LYS A 71 9.84 14.79 -15.95
CA LYS A 71 9.91 14.15 -14.63
C LYS A 71 8.76 14.62 -13.75
N GLU A 72 8.49 15.92 -13.73
CA GLU A 72 7.38 16.52 -12.96
C GLU A 72 6.03 15.92 -13.41
N VAL A 73 5.77 15.87 -14.72
CA VAL A 73 4.55 15.26 -15.27
C VAL A 73 4.42 13.78 -14.86
N ARG A 74 5.51 13.01 -14.96
CA ARG A 74 5.50 11.59 -14.58
C ARG A 74 5.27 11.39 -13.08
N ALA A 75 5.83 12.26 -12.24
CA ALA A 75 5.66 12.21 -10.79
C ALA A 75 4.21 12.53 -10.41
N ALA A 76 3.65 13.63 -10.94
CA ALA A 76 2.26 14.01 -10.73
C ALA A 76 1.27 12.92 -11.20
N HIS A 77 1.52 12.32 -12.37
CA HIS A 77 0.70 11.21 -12.87
C HIS A 77 0.79 9.96 -11.98
N LYS A 78 1.96 9.67 -11.40
CA LYS A 78 2.13 8.55 -10.47
C LYS A 78 1.35 8.81 -9.17
N GLU A 79 1.44 10.02 -8.61
CA GLU A 79 0.71 10.41 -7.41
C GLU A 79 -0.80 10.36 -7.63
N LEU A 80 -1.30 10.82 -8.78
CA LEU A 80 -2.71 10.69 -9.17
C LEU A 80 -3.14 9.22 -9.29
N LYS A 81 -2.29 8.36 -9.85
CA LYS A 81 -2.61 6.93 -9.99
C LYS A 81 -2.66 6.21 -8.64
N GLU A 82 -1.74 6.53 -7.74
CA GLU A 82 -1.74 6.05 -6.35
C GLU A 82 -2.97 6.55 -5.58
N SER A 83 -3.33 7.82 -5.77
CA SER A 83 -4.53 8.45 -5.23
C SER A 83 -5.83 7.82 -5.76
N SER A 84 -5.85 7.39 -7.03
CA SER A 84 -7.00 6.74 -7.68
C SER A 84 -7.22 5.27 -7.27
N GLY A 85 -6.40 4.72 -6.37
CA GLY A 85 -6.61 3.37 -5.83
C GLY A 85 -6.16 2.25 -6.77
N GLY A 86 -5.00 2.39 -7.39
CA GLY A 86 -4.37 1.26 -8.09
C GLY A 86 -4.18 0.05 -7.16
N VAL A 87 -4.56 -1.14 -7.62
CA VAL A 87 -4.40 -2.38 -6.83
C VAL A 87 -2.94 -2.84 -6.92
N TYR A 88 -2.19 -2.65 -5.84
CA TYR A 88 -0.85 -3.20 -5.67
C TYR A 88 -0.97 -4.63 -5.16
N LEU A 89 -0.74 -5.58 -6.05
CA LEU A 89 -0.76 -7.01 -5.73
C LEU A 89 0.61 -7.45 -5.24
N SER A 90 0.69 -7.80 -3.96
CA SER A 90 1.88 -8.43 -3.38
C SER A 90 2.20 -9.74 -4.09
N VAL A 91 3.48 -10.13 -4.12
CA VAL A 91 3.92 -11.42 -4.69
C VAL A 91 3.10 -12.58 -4.13
N GLY A 92 2.81 -12.59 -2.82
CA GLY A 92 1.97 -13.61 -2.20
C GLY A 92 0.51 -13.60 -2.68
N ALA A 93 -0.05 -12.42 -2.95
CA ALA A 93 -1.40 -12.28 -3.47
C ALA A 93 -1.50 -12.74 -4.94
N ILE A 94 -0.46 -12.49 -5.75
CA ILE A 94 -0.35 -13.01 -7.13
C ILE A 94 -0.31 -14.54 -7.12
N LEU A 95 0.48 -15.14 -6.22
CA LEU A 95 0.56 -16.61 -6.08
C LEU A 95 -0.77 -17.22 -5.64
N LEU A 96 -1.50 -16.60 -4.71
CA LEU A 96 -2.82 -17.08 -4.30
C LEU A 96 -3.86 -17.06 -5.42
N ILE A 97 -3.90 -15.98 -6.21
CA ILE A 97 -4.80 -15.88 -7.37
C ILE A 97 -4.43 -16.93 -8.43
N ALA A 98 -3.14 -17.11 -8.71
CA ALA A 98 -2.68 -18.13 -9.65
C ALA A 98 -3.06 -19.55 -9.20
N LEU A 99 -2.90 -19.86 -7.91
CA LEU A 99 -3.31 -21.14 -7.33
C LEU A 99 -4.83 -21.37 -7.44
N LEU A 100 -5.63 -20.34 -7.13
CA LEU A 100 -7.09 -20.38 -7.25
C LEU A 100 -7.55 -20.64 -8.68
N LEU A 101 -6.92 -20.00 -9.67
CA LEU A 101 -7.21 -20.21 -11.09
C LEU A 101 -6.91 -21.65 -11.52
N ILE A 102 -5.83 -22.26 -11.01
CA ILE A 102 -5.49 -23.66 -11.28
C ILE A 102 -6.52 -24.63 -10.64
N LEU A 103 -7.06 -24.29 -9.47
CA LEU A 103 -8.05 -25.13 -8.79
C LEU A 103 -9.44 -25.05 -9.45
N PHE A 104 -9.80 -23.89 -10.02
CA PHE A 104 -11.11 -23.63 -10.63
C PHE A 104 -11.19 -23.98 -12.12
N LEU A 105 -10.05 -24.13 -12.80
CA LEU A 105 -9.96 -24.58 -14.19
C LEU A 105 -9.98 -26.11 -14.28
#